data_AF-A0A7Y5MVR7-F1
#
_entry.id   AF-A0A7Y5MVR7-F1
#
_cell.length_a   1.000
_cell.length_b   1.000
_cell.length_c   1.000
_cell.angle_alpha   90.00
_cell.angle_beta   90.00
_cell.angle_gamma   90.00
#
_symmetry.space_group_name_H-M   'P 1'
#
loop_
_entity.id
_entity.type
_entity.pdbx_description
1 polymer ?
#
loop_
_entity_poly.entity_id
_entity_poly.type
_entity_poly.pdbx_seq_one_letter_code
_entity_poly.pdbx_strand_id
1 'polypeptide(L)'
;MARRLRLTGFTRFLIVMLFLVPIAYIGASYYNGQDGLANFKNLIGLGKSDSPSASRETAANPKGIAKLEERITQLNERITELELKNGDLESQLENKDQEIVELKSRLMKCK
;
A
#
# COMPACT_ATOMS: atom_id res chain seq x y z
N MET A 1 31.75 21.30 -22.42
CA MET A 1 31.62 20.57 -23.71
C MET A 1 30.86 19.27 -23.47
N ALA A 2 29.62 19.14 -23.97
CA ALA A 2 28.83 17.94 -23.78
C ALA A 2 29.28 16.84 -24.76
N ARG A 3 29.81 15.73 -24.24
CA ARG A 3 30.18 14.56 -25.06
C ARG A 3 28.89 13.87 -25.51
N ARG A 4 28.67 13.77 -26.82
CA ARG A 4 27.54 13.02 -27.38
C ARG A 4 27.85 11.52 -27.25
N LEU A 5 27.26 10.87 -26.25
CA LEU A 5 27.33 9.41 -26.09
C LEU A 5 26.65 8.76 -27.29
N ARG A 6 27.43 8.06 -28.13
CA ARG A 6 26.85 7.25 -29.21
C ARG A 6 26.26 5.98 -28.59
N LEU A 7 24.95 6.00 -28.34
CA LEU A 7 24.22 4.79 -27.96
C LEU A 7 24.22 3.83 -29.15
N THR A 8 24.93 2.71 -29.00
CA THR A 8 24.90 1.63 -29.98
C THR A 8 23.54 0.90 -29.90
N GLY A 9 23.15 0.21 -30.97
CA GLY A 9 21.92 -0.60 -30.96
C GLY A 9 21.90 -1.63 -29.83
N PHE A 10 23.06 -2.21 -29.52
CA PHE A 10 23.26 -3.09 -28.37
C PHE A 10 23.01 -2.38 -27.04
N THR A 11 23.52 -1.15 -26.86
CA THR A 11 23.26 -0.36 -25.65
C THR A 11 21.77 -0.05 -25.46
N ARG A 12 21.05 0.27 -26.54
CA ARG A 12 19.59 0.47 -26.48
C ARG A 12 18.86 -0.81 -26.05
N PHE A 13 19.25 -1.96 -26.62
CA PHE A 13 18.70 -3.26 -26.23
C PHE A 13 18.96 -3.58 -24.75
N LEU A 14 20.19 -3.36 -24.28
CA LEU A 14 20.58 -3.62 -22.89
C LEU A 14 19.80 -2.73 -21.90
N ILE A 15 19.60 -1.45 -22.23
CA ILE A 15 18.77 -0.55 -21.42
C ILE A 15 17.33 -1.06 -21.33
N VAL A 16 16.73 -1.50 -22.45
CA VAL A 16 15.37 -2.06 -22.43
C VAL A 16 15.32 -3.33 -21.58
N MET A 17 16.27 -4.24 -21.75
CA MET A 17 16.37 -5.47 -20.93
C MET A 17 16.52 -5.17 -19.45
N LEU A 18 17.29 -4.15 -19.08
CA LEU A 18 17.49 -3.74 -17.68
C LEU A 18 16.18 -3.39 -16.97
N PHE A 19 15.19 -2.85 -17.68
CA PHE A 19 13.86 -2.55 -17.14
C PHE A 19 12.84 -3.65 -17.38
N LEU A 20 12.92 -4.36 -18.51
CA LEU A 20 11.96 -5.40 -18.87
C LEU A 20 12.07 -6.63 -17.96
N VAL A 21 13.31 -7.04 -17.63
CA VAL A 21 13.57 -8.18 -16.75
C VAL A 21 12.97 -8.02 -15.36
N PRO A 22 13.21 -6.93 -14.62
CA PRO A 22 12.63 -6.78 -13.29
C PRO A 22 11.09 -6.65 -13.34
N ILE A 23 10.53 -5.96 -14.35
CA ILE A 23 9.08 -5.85 -14.51
C ILE A 23 8.45 -7.23 -14.80
N ALA A 24 9.06 -8.02 -15.69
CA ALA A 24 8.59 -9.36 -16.02
C ALA A 24 8.69 -10.31 -14.81
N TYR A 25 9.76 -10.21 -14.01
CA TYR A 25 9.93 -10.98 -12.79
C TYR A 25 8.82 -10.68 -11.77
N ILE A 26 8.53 -9.40 -11.54
CA ILE A 26 7.45 -8.96 -10.63
C ILE A 26 6.08 -9.42 -11.15
N GLY A 27 5.84 -9.34 -12.46
CA GLY A 27 4.59 -9.82 -13.07
C GLY A 27 4.41 -11.33 -12.93
N ALA A 28 5.47 -12.12 -13.20
CA ALA A 28 5.43 -13.57 -13.09
C ALA A 28 5.24 -14.05 -11.65
N SER A 29 5.84 -13.39 -10.66
CA SER A 29 5.63 -13.71 -9.25
C SER A 29 4.20 -13.38 -8.80
N TYR A 30 3.62 -12.27 -9.31
CA TYR A 30 2.25 -11.90 -8.98
C TYR A 30 1.26 -12.98 -9.46
N TYR A 31 1.49 -13.53 -10.65
CA TYR A 31 0.68 -14.64 -11.17
C TYR A 31 0.79 -15.92 -10.31
N ASN A 32 1.93 -16.16 -9.66
CA ASN A 32 2.16 -17.29 -8.77
C ASN A 32 1.75 -17.02 -7.30
N GLY A 33 1.14 -15.86 -7.01
CA GLY A 33 0.75 -15.47 -5.66
C GLY A 33 1.92 -15.13 -4.73
N GLN A 34 3.10 -14.83 -5.27
CA GLN A 34 4.29 -14.44 -4.51
C GLN A 34 4.58 -12.93 -4.68
N ASP A 35 5.07 -12.29 -3.62
CA ASP A 35 5.44 -10.87 -3.65
C ASP A 35 6.79 -10.64 -4.36
N GLY A 36 6.75 -10.48 -5.69
CA GLY A 36 7.95 -10.18 -6.49
C GLY A 36 8.63 -8.88 -6.14
N LEU A 37 7.85 -7.87 -5.71
CA LEU A 37 8.39 -6.56 -5.34
C LEU A 37 9.21 -6.65 -4.05
N ALA A 38 8.76 -7.46 -3.07
CA ALA A 38 9.51 -7.72 -1.85
C ALA A 38 10.81 -8.51 -2.15
N ASN A 39 10.71 -9.54 -3.00
CA ASN A 39 11.88 -10.33 -3.44
C ASN A 39 12.91 -9.49 -4.22
N PHE A 40 12.45 -8.60 -5.10
CA PHE A 40 13.31 -7.67 -5.83
C PHE A 40 14.02 -6.68 -4.88
N LYS A 41 13.30 -6.16 -3.88
CA LYS A 41 13.86 -5.27 -2.86
C LYS A 41 14.94 -5.95 -2.03
N ASN A 42 14.76 -7.24 -1.71
CA ASN A 42 15.75 -8.07 -1.02
C ASN A 42 16.95 -8.40 -1.94
N LEU A 43 16.71 -8.72 -3.20
CA LEU A 43 17.74 -9.08 -4.19
C LEU A 43 18.66 -7.91 -4.55
N ILE A 44 18.11 -6.70 -4.63
CA ILE A 44 18.87 -5.48 -4.97
C ILE A 44 19.54 -4.84 -3.74
N GLY A 45 19.38 -5.41 -2.54
CA GLY A 45 20.01 -4.95 -1.31
C GLY A 45 19.51 -3.60 -0.78
N LEU A 46 18.56 -2.94 -1.46
CA LEU A 46 17.86 -1.75 -0.96
C LEU A 46 16.86 -2.08 0.17
N GLY A 47 16.66 -3.36 0.46
CA GLY A 47 15.72 -3.90 1.45
C GLY A 47 16.32 -4.28 2.80
N LYS A 48 17.40 -3.65 3.27
CA LYS A 48 17.83 -3.78 4.68
C LYS A 48 16.89 -2.99 5.61
N SER A 49 15.62 -3.34 5.56
CA SER A 49 14.57 -3.03 6.53
C SER A 49 13.88 -4.38 6.79
N ASP A 50 14.44 -5.12 7.73
CA ASP A 50 13.84 -6.24 8.46
C ASP A 50 12.77 -7.05 7.69
N SER A 51 13.21 -7.87 6.73
CA SER A 51 12.41 -8.98 6.21
C SER A 51 13.30 -10.22 6.17
N PRO A 52 13.01 -11.27 6.97
CA PRO A 52 13.78 -12.49 6.96
C PRO A 52 13.39 -13.26 5.69
N SER A 53 14.30 -13.33 4.72
CA SER A 53 14.24 -14.36 3.69
C SER A 53 14.21 -15.72 4.37
N ALA A 54 13.27 -16.56 3.93
CA ALA A 54 13.10 -17.92 4.37
C ALA A 54 14.35 -18.78 4.14
N SER A 55 15.28 -18.76 5.09
CA SER A 55 16.02 -19.97 5.46
C SER A 55 15.13 -20.75 6.42
N ARG A 56 14.77 -21.96 5.99
CA ARG A 56 14.05 -22.95 6.78
C ARG A 56 14.86 -23.28 8.03
N GLU A 57 14.60 -22.55 9.11
CA GLU A 57 14.89 -22.96 10.48
C GLU A 57 13.61 -22.78 11.30
N THR A 58 12.97 -23.90 11.61
CA THR A 58 12.06 -24.06 12.73
C THR A 58 12.81 -23.72 14.01
N ALA A 59 12.90 -22.44 14.32
CA ALA A 59 13.20 -21.93 15.64
C ALA A 59 12.18 -20.83 15.89
N ALA A 60 11.12 -21.18 16.63
CA ALA A 60 10.14 -20.23 17.11
C ALA A 60 10.90 -19.04 17.71
N ASN A 61 10.77 -17.87 17.10
CA ASN A 61 11.34 -16.64 17.59
C ASN A 61 10.21 -15.90 18.33
N PRO A 62 9.94 -16.25 19.61
CA PRO A 62 8.73 -15.84 20.33
C PRO A 62 8.59 -14.31 20.44
N LYS A 63 9.71 -13.59 20.38
CA LYS A 63 9.73 -12.13 20.46
C LYS A 63 9.17 -11.45 19.20
N GLY A 64 9.36 -12.05 18.02
CA GLY A 64 8.82 -11.52 16.77
C GLY A 64 7.31 -11.68 16.68
N ILE A 65 6.80 -12.83 17.15
CA ILE A 65 5.38 -13.16 17.16
C ILE A 65 4.62 -12.25 18.13
N ALA A 66 5.12 -12.09 19.37
CA ALA A 66 4.48 -11.23 20.37
C ALA A 66 4.39 -9.75 19.92
N LYS A 67 5.45 -9.24 19.27
CA LYS A 67 5.46 -7.87 18.73
C LYS A 67 4.50 -7.68 17.55
N LEU A 68 4.30 -8.73 16.75
CA LEU A 68 3.32 -8.72 15.66
C LEU A 68 1.89 -8.76 16.22
N GLU A 69 1.66 -9.60 17.22
CA GLU A 69 0.36 -9.75 17.88
C GLU A 69 -0.06 -8.44 18.56
N GLU A 70 0.84 -7.77 19.29
CA GLU A 70 0.60 -6.45 19.87
C GLU A 70 0.21 -5.40 18.81
N ARG A 71 0.89 -5.41 17.66
CA ARG A 71 0.56 -4.52 16.54
C ARG A 71 -0.80 -4.83 15.94
N ILE A 72 -1.14 -6.11 15.78
CA ILE A 72 -2.45 -6.52 15.26
C ILE A 72 -3.55 -6.00 16.20
N THR A 73 -3.38 -6.15 17.51
CA THR A 73 -4.34 -5.64 18.50
C THR A 73 -4.49 -4.12 18.42
N GLN A 74 -3.38 -3.38 18.38
CA GLN A 74 -3.41 -1.90 18.25
C GLN A 74 -4.06 -1.44 16.94
N LEU A 75 -3.81 -2.15 15.84
CA LEU A 75 -4.43 -1.83 14.55
C LEU A 75 -5.93 -2.09 14.57
N ASN A 76 -6.36 -3.21 15.16
CA ASN A 76 -7.78 -3.53 15.30
C ASN A 76 -8.52 -2.49 16.15
N GLU A 77 -7.94 -2.04 17.27
CA GLU A 77 -8.53 -0.97 18.09
C GLU A 77 -8.71 0.33 17.29
N ARG A 78 -7.70 0.72 16.50
CA ARG A 78 -7.79 1.91 15.64
C ARG A 78 -8.84 1.77 14.54
N ILE A 79 -9.00 0.57 13.98
CA ILE A 79 -10.04 0.31 12.98
C ILE A 79 -11.42 0.51 13.62
N THR A 80 -11.68 -0.09 14.78
CA THR A 80 -12.94 0.08 15.51
C THR A 80 -13.22 1.54 15.85
N GLU A 81 -12.20 2.29 16.29
CA GLU A 81 -12.33 3.73 16.58
C GLU A 81 -12.67 4.54 15.32
N LEU A 82 -12.02 4.24 14.20
CA LEU A 82 -12.29 4.90 12.91
C LEU A 82 -13.69 4.58 12.39
N GLU A 83 -14.14 3.34 12.54
CA GLU A 83 -15.50 2.92 12.17
C GLU A 83 -16.56 3.65 12.99
N LEU A 84 -16.36 3.77 14.32
CA LEU A 84 -17.25 4.54 15.19
C LEU A 84 -17.31 6.02 14.79
N LYS A 85 -16.15 6.63 14.52
CA LYS A 85 -16.07 8.03 14.07
C LYS A 85 -16.76 8.25 12.73
N ASN A 86 -16.61 7.31 11.80
CA ASN A 86 -17.30 7.40 10.51
C ASN A 86 -18.82 7.32 10.70
N GLY A 87 -19.33 6.42 11.54
CA GLY A 87 -20.77 6.33 11.82
C GLY A 87 -21.35 7.59 12.48
N ASP A 88 -20.61 8.21 13.40
CA ASP A 88 -21.01 9.48 14.01
C ASP A 88 -21.03 10.62 12.96
N LEU A 89 -20.01 10.70 12.11
CA LEU A 89 -19.93 11.68 11.02
C LEU A 89 -21.07 11.50 10.01
N GLU A 90 -21.42 10.26 9.66
CA GLU A 90 -22.57 9.96 8.79
C GLU A 90 -23.88 10.45 9.42
N SER A 91 -24.08 10.18 10.71
CA SER A 91 -25.28 10.64 11.44
C SER A 91 -25.37 12.17 11.49
N GLN A 92 -24.24 12.86 11.67
CA GLN A 92 -24.18 14.32 11.64
C GLN A 92 -24.48 14.90 10.26
N LEU A 93 -24.00 14.25 9.20
CA LEU A 93 -24.32 14.63 7.81
C LEU A 93 -25.81 14.49 7.54
N GLU A 94 -26.41 13.36 7.91
CA GLU A 94 -27.83 13.12 7.68
C GLU A 94 -28.71 14.15 8.40
N ASN A 95 -28.39 14.49 9.65
CA ASN A 95 -29.11 15.51 10.40
C ASN A 95 -28.99 16.90 9.76
N LYS A 96 -27.78 17.27 9.33
CA LYS A 96 -27.55 18.53 8.60
C LYS A 96 -28.30 18.58 7.27
N ASP A 97 -28.34 17.47 6.54
CA ASP A 97 -29.08 17.39 5.28
C ASP A 97 -30.59 17.55 5.50
N GLN A 98 -31.15 16.95 6.56
CA GLN A 98 -32.55 17.15 6.95
C GLN A 98 -32.84 18.62 7.29
N GLU A 99 -31.95 19.28 8.05
CA GLU A 99 -32.09 20.69 8.39
C GLU A 99 -32.05 21.59 7.14
N ILE A 100 -31.16 21.30 6.18
CA ILE A 100 -31.09 22.00 4.90
C ILE A 100 -32.40 21.83 4.12
N VAL A 101 -32.94 20.61 4.06
CA VAL A 101 -34.21 20.33 3.37
C VAL A 101 -35.35 21.11 4.02
N GLU A 102 -35.43 21.12 5.35
CA GLU A 102 -36.46 21.85 6.07
C GLU A 102 -36.36 23.36 5.80
N LEU A 103 -35.16 23.94 5.93
CA LEU A 103 -34.92 25.36 5.67
C LEU A 103 -35.27 25.74 4.24
N LYS A 104 -34.90 24.92 3.25
CA LYS A 104 -35.29 25.12 1.84
C LYS A 104 -36.81 25.10 1.66
N SER A 105 -37.51 24.18 2.32
CA SER A 105 -38.97 24.11 2.24
C SER A 105 -39.64 25.36 2.83
N ARG A 106 -39.12 25.89 3.95
CA ARG A 106 -39.60 27.13 4.56
C ARG A 106 -39.36 28.34 3.65
N LEU A 107 -38.19 28.42 3.03
CA LEU A 107 -37.88 29.48 2.06
C LEU A 107 -38.78 29.42 0.82
N MET A 108 -39.11 28.24 0.31
CA MET A 108 -40.05 28.10 -0.81
C MET A 108 -41.48 28.48 -0.44
N LYS A 109 -41.92 28.25 0.80
CA LYS A 109 -43.26 28.63 1.26
C LYS A 109 -43.43 30.14 1.50
N CYS A 110 -42.34 30.87 1.73
CA CYS A 110 -42.36 32.33 1.97
C CYS A 110 -42.14 33.17 0.70
N LYS A 111 -42.21 32.57 -0.49
CA LYS A 111 -42.02 33.25 -1.79
C LYS A 111 -43.29 33.09 -2.63
#